data_AF-A0A7J5E8M9-F1
#
_entry.id   AF-A0A7J5E8M9-F1
#
_cell.length_a   1.000
_cell.length_b   1.000
_cell.length_c   1.000
_cell.angle_alpha   90.00
_cell.angle_beta   90.00
_cell.angle_gamma   90.00
#
_symmetry.space_group_name_H-M   'P 1'
#
loop_
_entity.id
_entity.type
_entity.pdbx_description
1 polymer ?
#
loop_
_entity_poly.entity_id
_entity_poly.type
_entity_poly.pdbx_seq_one_letter_code
_entity_poly.pdbx_strand_id
1 'polypeptide(L)'
;MGFSTDAIHAGQQPDPTTGAVITPVYLTSTYAQEGIGKHKGYEYGRTQNLTRAALEDNIAALEKGKYGIAFSSGLAATQALLSLAKAGDHIIVSNNVYGGTYRLFEMIYRDYGLDFSWIDTNNPEIVKSSIQKNTKIIFFETPTNPMMNLTDIKQLTDLAKENNL
;
A
#
# COMPACT_ATOMS: atom_id res chain seq x y z
N MET A 1 2.79 4.06 21.75
CA MET A 1 3.17 3.57 23.10
C MET A 1 4.38 2.62 23.04
N GLY A 2 4.98 2.42 21.85
CA GLY A 2 6.04 1.45 21.61
C GLY A 2 5.50 0.35 20.69
N PHE A 3 6.34 -0.20 19.80
CA PHE A 3 5.87 -1.12 18.74
C PHE A 3 5.03 -2.28 19.30
N SER A 4 5.52 -2.98 20.32
CA SER A 4 4.83 -4.13 20.91
C SER A 4 3.48 -3.78 21.54
N THR A 5 3.38 -2.59 22.15
CA THR A 5 2.12 -2.10 22.71
C THR A 5 1.16 -1.69 21.59
N ASP A 6 1.65 -0.99 20.58
CA ASP A 6 0.85 -0.55 19.44
C ASP A 6 0.32 -1.75 18.64
N ALA A 7 1.10 -2.84 18.52
CA ALA A 7 0.68 -4.08 17.87
C ALA A 7 -0.54 -4.73 18.52
N ILE A 8 -0.76 -4.50 19.82
CA ILE A 8 -1.91 -5.03 20.56
C ILE A 8 -3.06 -4.02 20.64
N HIS A 9 -2.76 -2.73 20.79
CA HIS A 9 -3.77 -1.74 21.21
C HIS A 9 -4.12 -0.69 20.15
N ALA A 10 -3.24 -0.39 19.18
CA ALA A 10 -3.54 0.62 18.18
C ALA A 10 -4.69 0.18 17.28
N GLY A 11 -5.60 1.09 16.94
CA GLY A 11 -6.79 0.79 16.12
C GLY A 11 -7.86 -0.07 16.80
N GLN A 12 -7.69 -0.40 18.09
CA GLN A 12 -8.63 -1.24 18.84
C GLN A 12 -9.17 -0.48 20.05
N GLN A 13 -10.47 -0.56 20.28
CA GLN A 13 -11.16 -0.01 21.44
C GLN A 13 -12.27 -0.99 21.86
N PRO A 14 -12.64 -1.07 23.16
CA PRO A 14 -13.78 -1.88 23.58
C PRO A 14 -15.04 -1.50 22.80
N ASP A 15 -15.82 -2.50 22.40
CA ASP A 15 -17.08 -2.28 21.70
C ASP A 15 -18.00 -1.39 22.54
N PRO A 16 -18.50 -0.25 22.00
CA PRO A 16 -19.23 0.74 22.81
C PRO A 16 -20.61 0.26 23.27
N THR A 17 -21.12 -0.84 22.72
CA THR A 17 -22.44 -1.38 23.06
C THR A 17 -22.36 -2.47 24.14
N THR A 18 -21.31 -3.29 24.09
CA THR A 18 -21.18 -4.52 24.88
C THR A 18 -19.97 -4.56 25.81
N GLY A 19 -18.98 -3.69 25.59
CA GLY A 19 -17.70 -3.72 26.29
C GLY A 19 -16.76 -4.84 25.83
N ALA A 20 -17.05 -5.53 24.73
CA ALA A 20 -16.17 -6.57 24.19
C ALA A 20 -14.78 -5.99 23.89
N VAL A 21 -13.74 -6.60 24.46
CA VAL A 21 -12.35 -6.11 24.34
C VAL A 21 -11.70 -6.44 23.00
N ILE A 22 -12.26 -7.42 22.27
CA ILE A 22 -11.84 -7.77 20.90
C ILE A 22 -12.84 -7.17 19.92
N THR A 23 -12.33 -6.58 18.83
CA THR A 23 -13.14 -6.06 17.73
C THR A 23 -14.10 -7.14 17.20
N PRO A 24 -15.42 -6.91 17.23
CA PRO A 24 -16.38 -7.86 16.66
C PRO A 24 -16.16 -8.08 15.16
N VAL A 25 -16.59 -9.24 14.65
CA VAL A 25 -16.57 -9.53 13.22
C VAL A 25 -17.88 -9.03 12.60
N TYR A 26 -17.83 -7.91 11.89
CA TYR A 26 -18.96 -7.28 11.23
C TYR A 26 -19.23 -7.93 9.87
N LEU A 27 -19.91 -9.09 9.89
CA LEU A 27 -20.41 -9.80 8.71
C LEU A 27 -21.70 -9.15 8.17
N THR A 28 -21.59 -7.89 7.78
CA THR A 28 -22.68 -7.12 7.18
C THR A 28 -22.21 -6.41 5.91
N SER A 29 -23.11 -6.27 4.94
CA SER A 29 -22.86 -5.51 3.72
C SER A 29 -23.20 -4.03 3.88
N THR A 30 -24.17 -3.67 4.72
CA THR A 30 -24.68 -2.29 4.85
C THR A 30 -25.07 -1.97 6.30
N TYR A 31 -25.28 -0.68 6.56
CA TYR A 31 -25.60 -0.14 7.88
C TYR A 31 -26.86 0.71 7.79
N ALA A 32 -27.73 0.59 8.80
CA ALA A 32 -28.95 1.38 8.88
C ALA A 32 -28.62 2.88 8.94
N GLN A 33 -29.30 3.67 8.10
CA GLN A 33 -29.22 5.13 8.08
C GLN A 33 -30.48 5.73 8.69
N GLU A 34 -30.33 6.85 9.40
CA GLU A 34 -31.46 7.62 9.97
C GLU A 34 -32.16 8.49 8.92
N GLY A 35 -31.53 8.65 7.76
CA GLY A 35 -32.01 9.40 6.60
C GLY A 35 -30.91 9.50 5.56
N ILE A 36 -31.20 10.14 4.42
CA ILE A 36 -30.24 10.31 3.33
C ILE A 36 -29.00 11.06 3.84
N GLY A 37 -27.83 10.42 3.78
CA GLY A 37 -26.57 10.97 4.25
C GLY A 37 -26.47 11.12 5.78
N LYS A 38 -27.39 10.52 6.54
CA LYS A 38 -27.40 10.54 8.01
C LYS A 38 -27.09 9.15 8.55
N HIS A 39 -25.81 8.87 8.72
CA HIS A 39 -25.29 7.60 9.20
C HIS A 39 -24.31 7.79 10.37
N LYS A 40 -24.04 6.71 11.12
CA LYS A 40 -23.11 6.71 12.26
C LYS A 40 -21.64 6.51 11.84
N GLY A 41 -21.26 7.11 10.71
CA GLY A 41 -19.94 6.96 10.11
C GLY A 41 -19.75 5.78 9.15
N TYR A 42 -20.71 4.85 9.03
CA TYR A 42 -20.64 3.71 8.11
C TYR A 42 -21.91 3.59 7.26
N GLU A 43 -21.75 3.22 5.99
CA GLU A 43 -22.85 3.11 5.03
C GLU A 43 -22.85 1.78 4.28
N TYR A 44 -21.69 1.38 3.76
CA TYR A 44 -21.53 0.18 2.94
C TYR A 44 -20.17 -0.48 3.18
N GLY A 45 -20.17 -1.80 3.38
CA GLY A 45 -19.02 -2.62 3.81
C GLY A 45 -17.81 -2.56 2.87
N ARG A 46 -18.03 -2.33 1.57
CA ARG A 46 -16.93 -2.11 0.62
C ARG A 46 -16.22 -0.79 0.91
N THR A 47 -16.95 0.30 1.15
CA THR A 47 -16.39 1.61 1.47
C THR A 47 -15.65 1.57 2.80
N GLN A 48 -16.34 1.13 3.86
CA GLN A 48 -15.79 1.02 5.22
C GLN A 48 -16.47 -0.13 5.97
N ASN A 49 -15.71 -0.85 6.80
CA ASN A 49 -16.21 -1.92 7.66
C ASN A 49 -15.48 -1.85 9.00
N LEU A 50 -16.19 -1.93 10.12
CA LEU A 50 -15.58 -1.73 11.45
C LEU A 50 -14.45 -2.72 11.74
N THR A 51 -14.61 -3.99 11.35
CA THR A 51 -13.55 -4.99 11.51
C THR A 51 -12.33 -4.67 10.66
N ARG A 52 -12.54 -4.22 9.42
CA ARG A 52 -11.44 -3.82 8.52
C ARG A 52 -10.76 -2.54 8.98
N ALA A 53 -11.53 -1.55 9.45
CA ALA A 53 -11.02 -0.28 9.95
C ALA A 53 -10.06 -0.48 11.13
N ALA A 54 -10.37 -1.40 12.05
CA ALA A 54 -9.46 -1.72 13.15
C ALA A 54 -8.10 -2.27 12.67
N LEU A 55 -8.09 -3.11 11.63
CA LEU A 55 -6.85 -3.60 10.99
C LEU A 55 -6.10 -2.46 10.28
N GLU A 56 -6.82 -1.63 9.52
CA GLU A 56 -6.29 -0.49 8.77
C GLU A 56 -5.63 0.55 9.70
N ASP A 57 -6.26 0.87 10.84
CA ASP A 57 -5.71 1.78 11.84
C ASP A 57 -4.51 1.17 12.58
N ASN A 58 -4.54 -0.14 12.87
CA ASN A 58 -3.44 -0.84 13.52
C ASN A 58 -2.17 -0.83 12.65
N ILE A 59 -2.28 -1.25 11.38
CA ILE A 59 -1.14 -1.30 10.48
C ILE A 59 -0.57 0.09 10.21
N ALA A 60 -1.43 1.12 10.11
CA ALA A 60 -0.99 2.50 9.97
C ALA A 60 -0.14 2.95 11.18
N ALA A 61 -0.56 2.64 12.40
CA ALA A 61 0.18 2.97 13.61
C ALA A 61 1.53 2.25 13.72
N LEU A 62 1.60 1.00 13.25
CA LEU A 62 2.83 0.21 13.22
C LEU A 62 3.85 0.79 12.24
N GLU A 63 3.42 1.12 11.03
CA GLU A 63 4.25 1.69 9.96
C GLU A 63 4.46 3.21 10.08
N LYS A 64 3.93 3.83 11.15
CA LYS A 64 3.93 5.29 11.36
C LYS A 64 3.32 6.06 10.18
N GLY A 65 2.37 5.42 9.49
CA GLY A 65 1.56 6.01 8.45
C GLY A 65 0.36 6.78 9.01
N LYS A 66 -0.21 7.67 8.20
CA LYS A 66 -1.44 8.40 8.54
C LYS A 66 -2.70 7.54 8.33
N TYR A 67 -2.66 6.64 7.36
CA TYR A 67 -3.77 5.77 6.96
C TYR A 67 -3.25 4.40 6.56
N GLY A 68 -4.06 3.36 6.79
CA GLY A 68 -3.88 2.01 6.26
C GLY A 68 -5.06 1.65 5.36
N ILE A 69 -4.83 0.77 4.39
CA ILE A 69 -5.88 0.28 3.48
C ILE A 69 -5.70 -1.22 3.30
N ALA A 70 -6.72 -2.00 3.63
CA ALA A 70 -6.67 -3.45 3.52
C ALA A 70 -7.29 -3.94 2.21
N PHE A 71 -6.58 -4.80 1.51
CA PHE A 71 -6.98 -5.38 0.23
C PHE A 71 -7.15 -6.90 0.34
N SER A 72 -7.80 -7.50 -0.66
CA SER A 72 -8.02 -8.95 -0.73
C SER A 72 -6.75 -9.77 -0.96
N SER A 73 -5.67 -9.14 -1.42
CA SER A 73 -4.35 -9.77 -1.62
C SER A 73 -3.26 -8.70 -1.74
N GLY A 74 -1.98 -9.12 -1.65
CA GLY A 74 -0.84 -8.25 -1.95
C GLY A 74 -0.89 -7.68 -3.37
N LEU A 75 -1.27 -8.50 -4.37
CA LEU A 75 -1.41 -8.02 -5.75
C LEU A 75 -2.53 -7.00 -5.92
N ALA A 76 -3.63 -7.12 -5.17
CA ALA A 76 -4.70 -6.12 -5.21
C ALA A 76 -4.23 -4.76 -4.64
N ALA A 77 -3.38 -4.77 -3.60
CA ALA A 77 -2.74 -3.57 -3.09
C ALA A 77 -1.76 -2.96 -4.10
N THR A 78 -0.90 -3.79 -4.72
CA THR A 78 0.02 -3.36 -5.79
C THR A 78 -0.73 -2.79 -6.99
N GLN A 79 -1.83 -3.43 -7.40
CA GLN A 79 -2.69 -2.98 -8.49
C GLN A 79 -3.32 -1.61 -8.17
N ALA A 80 -3.81 -1.42 -6.93
CA ALA A 80 -4.35 -0.14 -6.49
C ALA A 80 -3.27 0.96 -6.52
N LEU A 81 -2.03 0.65 -6.15
CA LEU A 81 -0.91 1.59 -6.26
C LEU A 81 -0.61 1.97 -7.72
N LEU A 82 -0.58 1.00 -8.63
CA LEU A 82 -0.39 1.28 -10.06
C LEU A 82 -1.51 2.11 -10.67
N SER A 83 -2.73 2.03 -10.13
CA SER A 83 -3.86 2.84 -10.60
C SER A 83 -3.68 4.35 -10.39
N LEU A 84 -2.66 4.77 -9.63
CA LEU A 84 -2.25 6.18 -9.49
C LEU A 84 -1.48 6.69 -10.72
N ALA A 85 -0.85 5.78 -11.48
CA ALA A 85 -0.16 6.09 -12.73
C ALA A 85 -1.14 6.11 -13.91
N LYS A 86 -0.79 6.86 -14.95
CA LYS A 86 -1.56 7.02 -16.19
C LYS A 86 -0.82 6.42 -17.36
N ALA A 87 -1.55 6.10 -18.43
CA ALA A 87 -0.93 5.69 -19.70
C ALA A 87 0.12 6.72 -20.14
N GLY A 88 1.30 6.22 -20.51
CA GLY A 88 2.49 7.01 -20.83
C GLY A 88 3.41 7.29 -19.64
N ASP A 89 3.02 6.98 -18.40
CA ASP A 89 3.91 7.08 -17.24
C ASP A 89 4.92 5.92 -17.22
N HIS A 90 6.11 6.22 -16.70
CA HIS A 90 7.21 5.28 -16.52
C HIS A 90 7.41 4.95 -15.03
N ILE A 91 7.71 3.69 -14.74
CA ILE A 91 7.95 3.19 -13.39
C ILE A 91 9.30 2.47 -13.35
N ILE A 92 10.15 2.87 -12.41
CA ILE A 92 11.39 2.15 -12.12
C ILE A 92 11.07 1.03 -11.15
N VAL A 93 11.58 -0.18 -11.41
CA VAL A 93 11.33 -1.37 -10.58
C VAL A 93 12.64 -2.06 -10.23
N SER A 94 12.79 -2.56 -9.00
CA SER A 94 13.88 -3.48 -8.67
C SER A 94 13.89 -4.67 -9.63
N ASN A 95 15.07 -5.02 -10.16
CA ASN A 95 15.26 -6.14 -11.07
C ASN A 95 15.03 -7.52 -10.42
N ASN A 96 14.88 -7.54 -9.09
CA ASN A 96 14.46 -8.72 -8.34
C ASN A 96 13.27 -8.36 -7.44
N VAL A 97 12.10 -8.92 -7.76
CA VAL A 97 10.85 -8.78 -7.02
C VAL A 97 10.10 -10.10 -7.05
N TYR A 98 9.08 -10.23 -6.20
CA TYR A 98 8.08 -11.30 -6.35
C TYR A 98 7.58 -11.45 -7.81
N GLY A 99 7.63 -12.67 -8.36
CA GLY A 99 7.27 -12.92 -9.76
C GLY A 99 5.83 -12.58 -10.16
N GLY A 100 4.89 -12.50 -9.20
CA GLY A 100 3.55 -12.00 -9.48
C GLY A 100 3.52 -10.49 -9.76
N THR A 101 4.43 -9.71 -9.17
CA THR A 101 4.63 -8.28 -9.47
C THR A 101 5.10 -8.12 -10.91
N TYR A 102 6.12 -8.87 -11.32
CA TYR A 102 6.60 -8.88 -12.71
C TYR A 102 5.48 -9.20 -13.70
N ARG A 103 4.72 -10.28 -13.45
CA ARG A 103 3.59 -10.67 -14.30
C ARG A 103 2.50 -9.58 -14.36
N LEU A 104 2.16 -8.95 -13.24
CA LEU A 104 1.19 -7.86 -13.21
C LEU A 104 1.67 -6.66 -14.04
N PHE A 105 2.95 -6.31 -13.96
CA PHE A 105 3.49 -5.13 -14.63
C PHE A 105 3.61 -5.39 -16.13
N GLU A 106 4.29 -6.47 -16.52
CA GLU A 106 4.63 -6.77 -17.90
C GLU A 106 3.47 -7.35 -18.71
N MET A 107 2.67 -8.24 -18.13
CA MET A 107 1.63 -8.97 -18.88
C MET A 107 0.23 -8.34 -18.76
N ILE A 108 0.08 -7.32 -17.92
CA ILE A 108 -1.20 -6.62 -17.74
C ILE A 108 -0.98 -5.13 -17.96
N TYR A 109 -0.19 -4.46 -17.11
CA TYR A 109 -0.12 -3.00 -17.11
C TYR A 109 0.66 -2.38 -18.28
N ARG A 110 1.56 -3.13 -18.92
CA ARG A 110 2.18 -2.71 -20.18
C ARG A 110 1.13 -2.48 -21.28
N ASP A 111 0.09 -3.32 -21.33
CA ASP A 111 -1.04 -3.15 -22.28
C ASP A 111 -1.94 -1.96 -21.93
N TYR A 112 -1.95 -1.52 -20.67
CA TYR A 112 -2.60 -0.27 -20.24
C TYR A 112 -1.72 0.97 -20.46
N GLY A 113 -0.57 0.83 -21.13
CA GLY A 113 0.30 1.92 -21.54
C GLY A 113 1.27 2.40 -20.47
N LEU A 114 1.51 1.63 -19.41
CA LEU A 114 2.62 1.90 -18.48
C LEU A 114 3.93 1.35 -19.04
N ASP A 115 5.03 2.03 -18.78
CA ASP A 115 6.37 1.54 -19.11
C ASP A 115 7.21 1.27 -17.85
N PHE A 116 8.16 0.34 -17.96
CA PHE A 116 8.90 -0.19 -16.83
C PHE A 116 10.39 -0.35 -17.12
N SER A 117 11.24 0.19 -16.25
CA SER A 117 12.67 -0.12 -16.22
C SER A 117 13.00 -1.03 -15.04
N TRP A 118 13.51 -2.23 -15.33
CA TRP A 118 13.92 -3.22 -14.34
C TRP A 118 15.43 -3.08 -14.05
N ILE A 119 15.78 -2.52 -12.89
CA ILE A 119 17.17 -2.14 -12.57
C ILE A 119 17.59 -2.58 -11.17
N ASP A 120 18.90 -2.61 -10.92
CA ASP A 120 19.40 -2.78 -9.54
C ASP A 120 19.19 -1.48 -8.75
N THR A 121 18.20 -1.48 -7.87
CA THR A 121 17.86 -0.33 -7.01
C THR A 121 18.86 -0.12 -5.87
N ASN A 122 19.79 -1.06 -5.64
CA ASN A 122 20.91 -0.86 -4.72
C ASN A 122 22.02 0.01 -5.31
N ASN A 123 21.95 0.33 -6.62
CA ASN A 123 22.92 1.18 -7.28
C ASN A 123 22.30 2.55 -7.64
N PRO A 124 22.55 3.61 -6.84
CA PRO A 124 21.98 4.94 -7.05
C PRO A 124 22.29 5.54 -8.42
N GLU A 125 23.46 5.25 -9.00
CA GLU A 125 23.83 5.78 -10.32
C GLU A 125 22.99 5.14 -11.44
N ILE A 126 22.66 3.85 -11.32
CA ILE A 126 21.74 3.18 -12.23
C ILE A 126 20.33 3.75 -12.05
N VAL A 127 19.87 3.97 -10.82
CA VAL A 127 18.57 4.59 -10.56
C VAL A 127 18.51 5.98 -11.20
N LYS A 128 19.49 6.83 -10.91
CA LYS A 128 19.56 8.20 -11.43
C LYS A 128 19.59 8.27 -12.95
N SER A 129 20.36 7.39 -13.60
CA SER A 129 20.43 7.35 -15.07
C SER A 129 19.16 6.77 -15.71
N SER A 130 18.33 6.04 -14.97
CA SER A 130 17.08 5.45 -15.44
C SER A 130 15.85 6.35 -15.25
N ILE A 131 16.00 7.50 -14.56
CA ILE A 131 14.91 8.47 -14.40
C ILE A 131 14.67 9.17 -15.74
N GLN A 132 13.46 8.96 -16.27
CA GLN A 132 12.91 9.63 -17.44
C GLN A 132 11.98 10.78 -17.04
N LYS A 133 11.68 11.69 -17.98
CA LYS A 133 10.77 12.85 -17.74
C LYS A 133 9.34 12.45 -17.31
N ASN A 134 8.89 11.28 -17.74
CA ASN A 134 7.59 10.69 -17.42
C ASN A 134 7.66 9.66 -16.28
N THR A 135 8.79 9.55 -15.57
CA THR A 135 8.87 8.66 -14.39
C THR A 135 7.94 9.17 -13.30
N LYS A 136 7.20 8.26 -12.64
CA LYS A 136 6.28 8.60 -11.55
C LYS A 136 6.47 7.81 -10.28
N ILE A 137 6.97 6.59 -10.38
CA ILE A 137 7.06 5.66 -9.24
C ILE A 137 8.41 4.96 -9.31
N ILE A 138 9.05 4.80 -8.15
CA ILE A 138 10.13 3.84 -7.94
C ILE A 138 9.58 2.74 -7.03
N PHE A 139 9.38 1.54 -7.59
CA PHE A 139 8.87 0.37 -6.89
C PHE A 139 10.05 -0.55 -6.53
N PHE A 140 10.27 -0.81 -5.25
CA PHE A 140 11.40 -1.64 -4.82
C PHE A 140 11.02 -2.59 -3.68
N GLU A 141 11.82 -3.64 -3.53
CA GLU A 141 11.68 -4.65 -2.48
C GLU A 141 13.01 -4.76 -1.70
N THR A 142 12.96 -4.78 -0.38
CA THR A 142 14.17 -4.93 0.46
C THR A 142 13.82 -5.61 1.79
N PRO A 143 14.40 -6.78 2.12
CA PRO A 143 15.18 -7.63 1.23
C PRO A 143 14.33 -8.16 0.07
N THR A 144 14.92 -8.28 -1.12
CA THR A 144 14.23 -8.83 -2.30
C THR A 144 13.97 -10.35 -2.18
N ASN A 145 12.87 -10.83 -2.74
CA ASN A 145 12.57 -12.26 -2.86
C ASN A 145 13.03 -12.80 -4.24
N PRO A 146 13.77 -13.92 -4.34
CA PRO A 146 14.33 -14.74 -3.27
C PRO A 146 15.79 -14.39 -2.93
N MET A 147 16.42 -13.46 -3.66
CA MET A 147 17.87 -13.23 -3.60
C MET A 147 18.34 -12.48 -2.35
N MET A 148 17.41 -11.91 -1.58
CA MET A 148 17.68 -11.15 -0.35
C MET A 148 18.57 -9.92 -0.55
N ASN A 149 18.63 -9.39 -1.77
CA ASN A 149 19.32 -8.13 -2.06
C ASN A 149 18.69 -6.99 -1.25
N LEU A 150 19.54 -6.09 -0.77
CA LEU A 150 19.11 -4.92 0.00
C LEU A 150 19.09 -3.68 -0.89
N THR A 151 18.23 -2.73 -0.54
CA THR A 151 18.21 -1.37 -1.10
C THR A 151 18.20 -0.40 0.06
N ASP A 152 19.07 0.62 0.02
CA ASP A 152 19.07 1.69 1.02
C ASP A 152 17.84 2.59 0.82
N ILE A 153 16.87 2.44 1.72
CA ILE A 153 15.60 3.18 1.68
C ILE A 153 15.84 4.69 1.76
N LYS A 154 16.76 5.14 2.62
CA LYS A 154 17.00 6.57 2.83
C LYS A 154 17.62 7.18 1.58
N GLN A 155 18.66 6.56 1.06
CA GLN A 155 19.35 7.04 -0.14
C GLN A 155 18.41 7.08 -1.35
N LEU A 156 17.61 6.03 -1.56
CA LEU A 156 16.66 5.98 -2.66
C LEU A 156 15.55 7.03 -2.51
N THR A 157 15.06 7.24 -1.28
CA THR A 157 14.04 8.25 -0.98
C THR A 157 14.55 9.67 -1.22
N ASP A 158 15.80 9.97 -0.81
CA ASP A 158 16.40 11.29 -1.03
C ASP A 158 16.56 11.56 -2.54
N LEU A 159 17.03 10.57 -3.31
CA LEU A 159 17.13 10.66 -4.77
C LEU A 159 15.76 10.84 -5.44
N ALA A 160 14.72 10.14 -4.99
CA ALA A 160 13.37 10.28 -5.51
C ALA A 160 12.85 11.72 -5.31
N LYS A 161 13.00 12.27 -4.10
CA LYS A 161 12.58 13.64 -3.75
C LYS A 161 13.31 14.70 -4.58
N GLU A 162 14.61 14.54 -4.81
CA GLU A 162 15.39 15.45 -5.68
C GLU A 162 14.84 15.52 -7.10
N ASN A 163 14.17 14.45 -7.56
CA ASN A 163 13.60 14.34 -8.89
C ASN A 163 12.06 14.52 -8.92
N ASN A 164 11.45 14.94 -7.81
CA ASN A 164 10.00 15.08 -7.63
C ASN A 164 9.22 13.77 -7.87
N LEU A 165 9.78 12.66 -7.40
CA LEU A 165 9.15 11.34 -7.33
C LEU A 165 8.74 11.00 -5.90
#